data_AF-A0A1V9YZ23-F1
#
_entry.id   AF-A0A1V9YZ23-F1
#
_cell.length_a   1.000
_cell.length_b   1.000
_cell.length_c   1.000
_cell.angle_alpha   90.00
_cell.angle_beta   90.00
_cell.angle_gamma   90.00
#
_symmetry.space_group_name_H-M   'P 1'
#
loop_
_entity.id
_entity.type
_entity.pdbx_description
1 polymer ?
#
loop_
_entity_poly.entity_id
_entity_poly.type
_entity_poly.pdbx_seq_one_letter_code
_entity_poly.pdbx_strand_id
1 'polypeptide(L)'
;MFVWIKYGFEDMPMKMFNSNVTCDILLGFVKASFTKDVDDICRQKSVKIGIDIEGVKKEREALSYGMAEASEKTPAELEELQAKFEAQVENLSAISKTVKEIHAAVLDIADAQGVRVKLNERLRDRGLDVLKPRQIYELVRVENETHTPLKFALMP
;
A
#
# COMPACT_ATOMS: atom_id res chain seq x y z
N MET A 1 16.14 -16.23 13.26
CA MET A 1 14.71 -16.15 13.65
C MET A 1 13.99 -15.37 12.57
N PHE A 2 12.72 -15.68 12.31
CA PHE A 2 11.91 -14.94 11.34
C PHE A 2 10.77 -14.22 12.05
N VAL A 3 10.42 -13.04 11.54
CA VAL A 3 9.31 -12.21 12.02
C VAL A 3 8.40 -11.84 10.85
N TRP A 4 7.12 -11.65 11.13
CA TRP A 4 6.12 -11.25 10.15
C TRP A 4 5.79 -9.78 10.30
N ILE A 5 5.82 -9.03 9.20
CA ILE A 5 5.51 -7.60 9.18
C ILE A 5 4.43 -7.36 8.13
N LYS A 6 3.37 -6.64 8.53
CA LYS A 6 2.27 -6.16 7.70
C LYS A 6 2.51 -4.71 7.29
N TYR A 7 2.21 -4.40 6.04
CA TYR A 7 2.28 -3.05 5.47
C TYR A 7 1.54 -3.00 4.13
N GLY A 8 1.39 -1.80 3.57
CA GLY A 8 0.86 -1.59 2.23
C GLY A 8 -0.66 -1.71 2.17
N PHE A 9 -1.18 -2.30 1.11
CA PHE A 9 -2.62 -2.46 0.91
C PHE A 9 -3.21 -3.54 1.83
N GLU A 10 -4.50 -3.43 2.18
CA GLU A 10 -5.18 -4.39 3.07
C GLU A 10 -5.18 -5.83 2.55
N ASP A 11 -5.21 -6.01 1.23
CA ASP A 11 -5.17 -7.29 0.52
C ASP A 11 -3.74 -7.87 0.40
N MET A 12 -2.72 -7.14 0.85
CA MET A 12 -1.33 -7.59 0.75
C MET A 12 -1.01 -8.67 1.81
N PRO A 13 -0.38 -9.79 1.42
CA PRO A 13 0.05 -10.79 2.38
C PRO A 13 1.14 -10.22 3.30
N MET A 14 1.14 -10.68 4.55
CA MET A 14 2.24 -10.38 5.48
C MET A 14 3.56 -10.91 4.95
N LYS A 15 4.64 -10.16 5.16
CA LYS A 15 5.97 -10.51 4.67
C LYS A 15 6.87 -10.98 5.81
N MET A 16 7.65 -12.02 5.52
CA MET A 16 8.58 -12.62 6.46
C MET A 16 9.96 -11.98 6.29
N PHE A 17 10.57 -11.59 7.42
CA PHE A 17 11.92 -11.02 7.45
C PHE A 17 12.80 -11.79 8.42
N ASN A 18 14.08 -11.96 8.07
CA ASN A 18 15.08 -12.54 8.97
C ASN A 18 15.47 -11.50 10.02
N SER A 19 15.18 -11.77 11.29
CA SER A 19 15.58 -10.90 12.41
C SER A 19 16.97 -11.22 12.96
N ASN A 20 17.69 -12.20 12.41
CA ASN A 20 19.08 -12.50 12.76
C ASN A 20 20.08 -11.55 12.06
N VAL A 21 19.76 -10.27 12.08
CA VAL A 21 20.56 -9.14 11.59
C VAL A 21 20.39 -7.99 12.57
N THR A 22 21.19 -6.94 12.45
CA THR A 22 21.02 -5.72 13.25
C THR A 22 19.74 -4.98 12.88
N CYS A 23 19.18 -4.20 13.81
CA CYS A 23 17.91 -3.50 13.63
C CYS A 23 17.92 -2.55 12.43
N ASP A 24 19.04 -1.87 12.17
CA ASP A 24 19.23 -1.02 10.99
C ASP A 24 19.12 -1.80 9.66
N ILE A 25 19.75 -2.97 9.59
CA ILE A 25 19.69 -3.86 8.43
C ILE A 25 18.27 -4.39 8.24
N LEU A 26 17.61 -4.80 9.32
CA LEU A 26 16.22 -5.27 9.27
C LEU A 26 15.29 -4.17 8.74
N LEU A 27 15.34 -2.96 9.31
CA LEU A 27 14.54 -1.82 8.85
C LEU A 27 14.85 -1.44 7.41
N GLY A 28 16.12 -1.53 6.98
CA GLY A 28 16.54 -1.33 5.60
C GLY A 28 15.87 -2.32 4.64
N PHE A 29 15.86 -3.61 4.96
CA PHE A 29 15.17 -4.63 4.15
C PHE A 29 13.66 -4.42 4.10
N VAL A 30 13.05 -4.10 5.24
CA VAL A 30 11.61 -3.85 5.32
C VAL A 30 11.22 -2.64 4.49
N LYS A 31 11.97 -1.53 4.60
CA LYS A 31 11.78 -0.32 3.80
C LYS A 31 11.89 -0.60 2.30
N ALA A 32 12.95 -1.29 1.88
CA ALA A 32 13.15 -1.64 0.48
C ALA A 32 12.02 -2.53 -0.07
N SER A 33 11.59 -3.54 0.70
CA SER A 33 10.48 -4.41 0.29
C SER A 33 9.18 -3.63 0.22
N PHE A 34 8.83 -2.85 1.24
CA PHE A 34 7.64 -2.02 1.26
C PHE A 34 7.58 -1.08 0.05
N THR A 35 8.65 -0.32 -0.19
CA THR A 35 8.70 0.64 -1.30
C THR A 35 8.47 -0.07 -2.63
N LYS A 36 9.16 -1.18 -2.86
CA LYS A 36 8.99 -1.94 -4.11
C LYS A 36 7.58 -2.52 -4.26
N ASP A 37 7.08 -3.18 -3.23
CA ASP A 37 5.80 -3.90 -3.26
C ASP A 37 4.63 -2.93 -3.52
N VAL A 38 4.61 -1.79 -2.83
CA VAL A 38 3.54 -0.80 -2.99
C VAL A 38 3.63 -0.13 -4.36
N ASP A 39 4.83 0.23 -4.82
CA ASP A 39 5.02 0.89 -6.13
C ASP A 39 4.63 -0.04 -7.29
N ASP A 40 4.97 -1.33 -7.19
CA ASP A 40 4.58 -2.36 -8.16
C ASP A 40 3.05 -2.53 -8.22
N ILE A 41 2.37 -2.56 -7.06
CA ILE A 41 0.90 -2.65 -7.01
C ILE A 41 0.24 -1.39 -7.53
N CYS A 42 0.72 -0.20 -7.15
CA CYS A 42 0.22 1.06 -7.68
C CYS A 42 0.31 1.08 -9.21
N ARG A 43 1.45 0.67 -9.78
CA ARG A 43 1.62 0.58 -11.24
C ARG A 43 0.62 -0.41 -11.87
N GLN A 44 0.49 -1.61 -11.30
CA GLN A 44 -0.43 -2.63 -11.82
C GLN A 44 -1.90 -2.18 -11.77
N LYS A 45 -2.34 -1.64 -10.63
CA LYS A 45 -3.73 -1.17 -10.45
C LYS A 45 -4.02 0.05 -11.34
N SER A 46 -3.10 1.00 -11.46
CA SER A 46 -3.26 2.16 -12.36
C SER A 46 -3.41 1.76 -13.83
N VAL A 47 -2.64 0.77 -14.31
CA VAL A 47 -2.79 0.26 -15.68
C VAL A 47 -4.15 -0.40 -15.87
N LYS A 48 -4.58 -1.24 -14.93
CA LYS A 48 -5.88 -1.92 -14.99
C LYS A 48 -7.04 -0.90 -15.03
N ILE A 49 -7.03 0.06 -14.11
CA ILE A 49 -8.07 1.10 -14.04
C ILE A 49 -8.04 1.98 -15.30
N GLY A 50 -6.87 2.27 -15.86
CA GLY A 50 -6.77 2.97 -17.14
C GLY A 50 -7.48 2.25 -18.29
N ILE A 51 -7.33 0.92 -18.36
CA ILE A 51 -8.07 0.08 -19.33
C ILE A 51 -9.57 0.13 -19.06
N ASP A 52 -9.98 0.03 -17.79
CA ASP A 52 -11.39 0.07 -17.41
C ASP A 52 -12.04 1.42 -17.75
N ILE A 53 -11.35 2.55 -17.54
CA ILE A 53 -11.80 3.89 -17.96
C ILE A 53 -11.96 3.97 -19.48
N GLU A 54 -11.00 3.45 -20.25
CA GLU A 54 -11.11 3.44 -21.71
C GLU A 54 -12.30 2.59 -22.18
N GLY A 55 -12.55 1.46 -21.52
CA GLY A 55 -13.72 0.61 -21.74
C GLY A 55 -15.04 1.35 -21.51
N VAL A 56 -15.15 2.04 -20.37
CA VAL A 56 -16.34 2.85 -20.03
C VAL A 56 -16.56 3.98 -21.03
N LYS A 57 -15.50 4.66 -21.48
CA LYS A 57 -15.61 5.72 -22.50
C LYS A 57 -16.14 5.19 -23.83
N LYS A 58 -15.63 4.04 -24.30
CA LYS A 58 -16.13 3.39 -25.53
C LYS A 58 -17.59 2.98 -25.40
N GLU A 59 -18.00 2.47 -24.25
CA GLU A 59 -19.39 2.09 -23.98
C GLU A 59 -20.32 3.32 -24.02
N ARG A 60 -19.91 4.44 -23.40
CA ARG A 60 -20.65 5.71 -23.45
C ARG A 60 -20.76 6.27 -24.87
N GLU A 61 -19.69 6.21 -25.66
CA GLU A 61 -19.71 6.63 -27.05
C GLU A 61 -20.68 5.77 -27.88
N ALA A 62 -20.62 4.44 -27.73
CA ALA A 62 -21.53 3.52 -28.42
C ALA A 62 -23.01 3.77 -28.09
N LEU A 63 -23.33 4.05 -26.82
CA LEU A 63 -24.66 4.49 -26.37
C LEU A 63 -25.10 5.80 -27.04
N SER A 64 -24.19 6.78 -27.14
CA SER A 64 -24.49 8.06 -27.81
C SER A 64 -24.79 7.91 -29.30
N TYR A 65 -24.22 6.91 -29.97
CA TYR A 65 -24.49 6.60 -31.38
C TYR A 65 -25.68 5.66 -31.58
N GLY A 66 -26.39 5.28 -30.52
CA GLY A 66 -27.52 4.35 -30.60
C GLY A 66 -27.12 2.91 -30.96
N MET A 67 -25.84 2.54 -30.82
CA MET A 67 -25.31 1.20 -31.13
C MET A 67 -25.41 0.23 -29.95
N ALA A 68 -26.25 0.55 -28.96
CA ALA A 68 -26.22 -0.05 -27.63
C ALA A 68 -27.33 -1.09 -27.38
N GLU A 69 -27.57 -1.98 -28.33
CA GLU A 69 -28.55 -3.06 -28.14
C GLU A 69 -28.13 -4.08 -27.05
N ALA A 70 -26.94 -3.96 -26.45
CA ALA A 70 -26.39 -4.88 -25.45
C ALA A 70 -25.76 -4.22 -24.19
N SER A 71 -25.85 -2.89 -24.00
CA SER A 71 -25.31 -2.29 -22.77
C SER A 71 -26.31 -2.46 -21.62
N GLU A 72 -25.88 -3.19 -20.58
CA GLU A 72 -26.68 -3.40 -19.36
C GLU A 72 -26.75 -2.15 -18.47
N LYS A 73 -25.90 -1.15 -18.70
CA LYS A 73 -25.74 0.04 -17.85
C LYS A 73 -26.34 1.28 -18.48
N THR A 74 -27.03 2.06 -17.68
CA THR A 74 -27.52 3.38 -18.05
C THR A 74 -26.37 4.38 -18.21
N PRO A 75 -26.56 5.47 -18.98
CA PRO A 75 -25.56 6.53 -19.10
C PRO A 75 -25.11 7.11 -17.75
N ALA A 76 -26.01 7.20 -16.77
CA ALA A 76 -25.71 7.68 -15.42
C ALA A 76 -24.81 6.70 -14.63
N GLU A 77 -25.06 5.39 -14.74
CA GLU A 77 -24.23 4.37 -14.10
C GLU A 77 -22.82 4.32 -14.68
N LEU A 78 -22.67 4.57 -15.99
CA LEU A 78 -21.36 4.67 -16.63
C LEU A 78 -20.59 5.92 -16.20
N GLU A 79 -21.29 7.04 -16.00
CA GLU A 79 -20.68 8.27 -15.48
C GLU A 79 -20.22 8.09 -14.02
N GLU A 80 -21.05 7.48 -13.17
CA GLU A 80 -20.68 7.17 -11.79
C GLU A 80 -19.49 6.20 -11.74
N LEU A 81 -19.50 5.17 -12.59
CA LEU A 81 -18.42 4.18 -12.66
C LEU A 81 -17.10 4.82 -13.13
N GLN A 82 -17.16 5.71 -14.11
CA GLN A 82 -15.99 6.47 -14.56
C GLN A 82 -15.43 7.35 -13.41
N ALA A 83 -16.30 8.07 -12.69
CA ALA A 83 -15.89 8.91 -11.58
C ALA A 83 -15.23 8.09 -10.44
N LYS A 84 -15.75 6.89 -10.15
CA LYS A 84 -15.13 5.95 -9.20
C LYS A 84 -13.72 5.55 -9.63
N PHE A 85 -13.54 5.18 -10.90
CA PHE A 85 -12.22 4.84 -11.41
C PHE A 85 -11.24 6.02 -11.39
N GLU A 86 -11.68 7.22 -11.73
CA GLU A 86 -10.85 8.43 -11.66
C GLU A 86 -10.42 8.73 -10.21
N ALA A 87 -11.34 8.62 -9.24
CA ALA A 87 -11.03 8.77 -7.81
C ALA A 87 -10.02 7.70 -7.32
N GLN A 88 -10.14 6.46 -7.80
CA GLN A 88 -9.17 5.40 -7.48
C GLN A 88 -7.77 5.71 -8.05
N VAL A 89 -7.67 6.26 -9.27
CA VAL A 89 -6.38 6.70 -9.84
C VAL A 89 -5.76 7.82 -9.03
N GLU A 90 -6.56 8.80 -8.60
CA GLU A 90 -6.08 9.89 -7.74
C GLU A 90 -5.54 9.36 -6.40
N ASN A 91 -6.27 8.43 -5.77
CA ASN A 91 -5.82 7.77 -4.54
C ASN A 91 -4.50 7.00 -4.75
N LEU A 92 -4.38 6.22 -5.83
CA LEU A 92 -3.13 5.52 -6.18
C LEU A 92 -1.96 6.48 -6.41
N SER A 93 -2.21 7.66 -6.99
CA SER A 93 -1.21 8.72 -7.14
C SER A 93 -0.76 9.27 -5.79
N ALA A 94 -1.69 9.53 -4.87
CA ALA A 94 -1.38 9.97 -3.51
C ALA A 94 -0.57 8.93 -2.72
N ILE A 95 -0.90 7.64 -2.86
CA ILE A 95 -0.13 6.55 -2.26
C ILE A 95 1.29 6.50 -2.83
N SER A 96 1.41 6.59 -4.16
CA SER A 96 2.73 6.60 -4.83
C SER A 96 3.60 7.78 -4.38
N LYS A 97 2.99 8.94 -4.13
CA LYS A 97 3.70 10.09 -3.53
C LYS A 97 4.17 9.78 -2.11
N THR A 98 3.31 9.19 -1.28
CA THR A 98 3.67 8.75 0.08
C THR A 98 4.86 7.79 0.08
N VAL A 99 4.90 6.85 -0.87
CA VAL A 99 6.02 5.90 -1.02
C VAL A 99 7.34 6.61 -1.36
N LYS A 100 7.31 7.64 -2.21
CA LYS A 100 8.49 8.44 -2.54
C LYS A 100 9.02 9.21 -1.31
N GLU A 101 8.12 9.76 -0.50
CA GLU A 101 8.48 10.47 0.73
C GLU A 101 9.07 9.55 1.79
N ILE A 102 8.68 8.27 1.82
CA ILE A 102 9.21 7.28 2.75
C ILE A 102 10.71 7.05 2.60
N HIS A 103 11.31 7.37 1.44
CA HIS A 103 12.75 7.25 1.27
C HIS A 103 13.55 8.09 2.27
N ALA A 104 13.05 9.27 2.67
CA ALA A 104 13.65 10.12 3.69
C ALA A 104 13.06 9.91 5.10
N ALA A 105 11.93 9.19 5.22
CA ALA A 105 11.23 9.01 6.48
C ALA A 105 11.92 8.02 7.42
N VAL A 106 11.72 8.26 8.73
CA VAL A 106 12.06 7.32 9.80
C VAL A 106 10.96 6.28 9.89
N LEU A 107 11.35 5.01 9.81
CA LEU A 107 10.44 3.88 9.93
C LEU A 107 10.74 3.08 11.19
N ASP A 108 9.71 2.44 11.70
CA ASP A 108 9.80 1.48 12.78
C ASP A 108 8.66 0.47 12.65
N ILE A 109 8.50 -0.41 13.64
CA ILE A 109 7.37 -1.32 13.70
C ILE A 109 6.58 -1.16 15.00
N ALA A 110 5.28 -1.39 14.91
CA ALA A 110 4.37 -1.52 16.04
C ALA A 110 3.97 -2.98 16.23
N ASP A 111 3.73 -3.37 17.47
CA ASP A 111 3.25 -4.69 17.81
C ASP A 111 1.73 -4.84 17.61
N ALA A 112 1.17 -5.99 17.98
CA ALA A 112 -0.26 -6.27 17.83
C ALA A 112 -1.18 -5.35 18.67
N GLN A 113 -0.64 -4.64 19.67
CA GLN A 113 -1.36 -3.67 20.48
C GLN A 113 -1.17 -2.24 19.97
N GLY A 114 -0.46 -2.05 18.86
CA GLY A 114 -0.10 -0.75 18.32
C GLY A 114 1.04 -0.07 19.08
N VAL A 115 1.75 -0.80 19.96
CA VAL A 115 2.87 -0.26 20.73
C VAL A 115 4.14 -0.32 19.88
N ARG A 116 4.78 0.84 19.72
CA ARG A 116 6.01 0.99 18.94
C ARG A 116 7.18 0.26 19.60
N VAL A 117 7.94 -0.49 18.80
CA VAL A 117 9.06 -1.34 19.27
C VAL A 117 10.37 -0.55 19.40
N LYS A 118 10.54 0.56 18.69
CA LYS A 118 11.71 1.46 18.73
C LYS A 118 12.98 0.82 18.18
N LEU A 119 12.87 0.03 17.10
CA LEU A 119 14.04 -0.58 16.44
C LEU A 119 15.01 0.48 15.89
N ASN A 120 14.48 1.61 15.43
CA ASN A 120 15.24 2.74 14.93
C ASN A 120 16.06 3.47 16.03
N GLU A 121 15.80 3.20 17.31
CA GLU A 121 16.59 3.70 18.45
C GLU A 121 17.63 2.67 18.91
N ARG A 122 17.56 1.43 18.40
CA ARG A 122 18.37 0.27 18.80
C ARG A 122 19.12 -0.31 17.60
N LEU A 123 19.63 0.56 16.74
CA LEU A 123 20.17 0.22 15.42
C LEU A 123 21.22 -0.90 15.43
N ARG A 124 22.08 -0.95 16.45
CA ARG A 124 23.17 -1.94 16.57
C ARG A 124 22.75 -3.24 17.26
N ASP A 125 21.61 -3.25 17.96
CA ASP A 125 21.09 -4.46 18.59
C ASP A 125 20.66 -5.44 17.49
N ARG A 126 20.74 -6.74 17.75
CA ARG A 126 20.16 -7.72 16.81
C ARG A 126 18.64 -7.66 16.93
N GLY A 127 17.96 -7.69 15.79
CA GLY A 127 16.50 -7.73 15.76
C GLY A 127 15.95 -8.90 16.57
N LEU A 128 16.66 -10.03 16.62
CA LEU A 128 16.25 -11.20 17.40
C LEU A 128 16.26 -11.00 18.93
N ASP A 129 17.06 -10.06 19.43
CA ASP A 129 17.15 -9.77 20.86
C ASP A 129 16.04 -8.80 21.31
N VAL A 130 15.42 -8.10 20.36
CA VAL A 130 14.37 -7.10 20.60
C VAL A 130 12.99 -7.65 20.26
N LEU A 131 12.88 -8.45 19.20
CA LEU A 131 11.62 -8.94 18.65
C LEU A 131 11.20 -10.26 19.26
N LYS A 132 9.89 -10.42 19.48
CA LYS A 132 9.31 -11.65 19.97
C LYS A 132 9.07 -12.62 18.81
N PRO A 133 9.41 -13.91 18.97
CA PRO A 133 9.14 -14.92 17.96
C PRO A 133 7.63 -15.07 17.74
N ARG A 134 7.23 -15.41 16.50
CA ARG A 134 5.84 -15.69 16.09
C ARG A 134 4.87 -14.52 16.26
N GLN A 135 5.34 -13.34 16.64
CA GLN A 135 4.52 -12.13 16.66
C GLN A 135 4.43 -11.53 15.24
N ILE A 136 3.28 -10.93 14.95
CA ILE A 136 3.08 -10.13 13.76
C ILE A 136 3.20 -8.66 14.16
N TYR A 137 3.99 -7.94 13.39
CA TYR A 137 4.21 -6.52 13.54
C TYR A 137 3.61 -5.74 12.38
N GLU A 138 3.48 -4.44 12.55
CA GLU A 138 2.99 -3.51 11.56
C GLU A 138 4.05 -2.46 11.27
N LEU A 139 4.33 -2.19 10.00
CA LEU A 139 5.24 -1.12 9.61
C LEU A 139 4.59 0.23 9.89
N VAL A 140 5.33 1.12 10.55
CA VAL A 140 4.86 2.46 10.88
C VAL A 140 5.86 3.51 10.42
N ARG A 141 5.34 4.64 9.94
CA ARG A 141 6.10 5.88 9.77
C ARG A 141 6.13 6.61 11.11
N VAL A 142 7.30 7.11 11.49
CA VAL A 142 7.50 7.82 12.75
C VAL A 142 7.68 9.31 12.45
N GLU A 143 6.89 10.14 13.11
CA GLU A 143 6.97 11.60 13.03
C GLU A 143 6.94 12.17 14.45
N ASN A 144 8.05 12.77 14.90
CA ASN A 144 8.19 13.23 16.28
C ASN A 144 7.88 12.09 17.28
N GLU A 145 6.85 12.25 18.11
CA GLU A 145 6.40 11.25 19.09
C GLU A 145 5.22 10.39 18.61
N THR A 146 4.70 10.64 17.41
CA THR A 146 3.59 9.88 16.84
C THR A 146 4.08 8.86 15.82
N HIS A 147 3.32 7.79 15.66
CA HIS A 147 3.53 6.81 14.61
C HIS A 147 2.24 6.51 13.89
N THR A 148 2.34 6.34 12.57
CA THR A 148 1.18 6.05 11.71
C THR A 148 1.44 4.76 10.94
N PRO A 149 0.50 3.80 10.97
CA PRO A 149 0.58 2.60 10.15
C PRO A 149 0.72 2.93 8.67
N LEU A 150 1.69 2.28 8.01
CA LEU A 150 1.83 2.35 6.56
C LEU A 150 0.89 1.35 5.90
N LYS A 151 -0.40 1.65 6.02
CA LYS A 151 -1.53 0.91 5.45
C LYS A 151 -2.35 1.78 4.52
N PHE A 152 -2.75 1.21 3.38
CA PHE A 152 -3.51 1.91 2.35
C PHE A 152 -4.82 1.19 2.06
N ALA A 153 -5.91 1.95 2.03
CA ALA A 153 -7.20 1.50 1.54
C ALA A 153 -7.45 2.11 0.17
N LEU A 154 -7.87 1.26 -0.78
CA LEU A 154 -8.45 1.76 -2.02
C LEU A 154 -9.89 2.17 -1.71
N MET A 155 -10.17 3.46 -1.87
CA MET A 155 -11.53 3.94 -1.77
C MET A 155 -12.38 3.22 -2.84
N PRO A 156 -13.54 2.66 -2.49
CA PRO A 156 -14.43 1.98 -3.42
C PRO A 156 -14.98 2.93 -4.49
#